data_AF-A0A518GC13-F1
#
_entry.id   AF-A0A518GC13-F1
#
_cell.length_a   1.000
_cell.length_b   1.000
_cell.length_c   1.000
_cell.angle_alpha   90.00
_cell.angle_beta   90.00
_cell.angle_gamma   90.00
#
_symmetry.space_group_name_H-M   'P 1'
#
loop_
_entity.id
_entity.type
_entity.pdbx_description
1 polymer ?
#
loop_
_entity_poly.entity_id
_entity_poly.type
_entity_poly.pdbx_seq_one_letter_code
_entity_poly.pdbx_strand_id
1 'polypeptide(L)'
;MNEETQNARRLKLQAIWSLVSLAFILPIAYYVGYYWESYVEYPYIKNISSTKGGRPDASVVSTPPAHTLLRSTEAGETSSEVLLEAQRAEAVSAETNRALRRARFVKLLAFASKTQNEVTEVITQVRSLEELENQIESGDAGKRISADGALVSSYAAISKLPVPNLVDATEWQRQCLTAAAPLRDASDEDQANFVVQPELQSFLSELYENAVKANEQIRNRRAELQLLVESSRSLKPSEVPLRTRVLKNEQDLIAKGMEIGAKTREEAIVDQARQHAEHLGQERTLTLAAINTVEVEKERLKRMAADKELADLTRIQAVAESQQLAEKLQSEYQEDLPEIQQLLKPFLDTGDSTQPGAVNWDPGVQMFATDSYRPISYGSLSSCSALDDNDDSLRRLHYIGGCFYNRRKKGAFPTYSDHGTFDPSVKSKLERARELLLKYGDLLVQERKLRE
;
A
#
# COMPACT_ATOMS: atom_id res chain seq x y z
N MET A 1 18.69 -18.73 23.68
CA MET A 1 18.49 -18.32 22.27
C MET A 1 17.46 -17.19 22.31
N ASN A 2 17.80 -15.99 21.85
CA ASN A 2 17.00 -14.78 22.05
C ASN A 2 15.64 -14.85 21.32
N GLU A 3 14.56 -14.36 21.92
CA GLU A 3 13.23 -14.32 21.29
C GLU A 3 13.23 -13.57 19.95
N GLU A 4 14.07 -12.53 19.82
CA GLU A 4 14.26 -11.80 18.56
C GLU A 4 14.73 -12.70 17.42
N THR A 5 15.64 -13.65 17.70
CA THR A 5 16.11 -14.60 16.68
C THR A 5 15.06 -15.64 16.28
N GLN A 6 14.11 -15.96 17.15
CA GLN A 6 12.99 -16.85 16.80
C GLN A 6 11.92 -16.12 15.97
N ASN A 7 11.60 -14.87 16.31
CA ASN A 7 10.65 -14.06 15.54
C ASN A 7 11.17 -13.76 14.13
N ALA A 8 12.47 -13.45 13.99
CA ALA A 8 13.09 -13.24 12.67
C ALA A 8 13.05 -14.51 11.80
N ARG A 9 13.18 -15.70 12.39
CA ARG A 9 13.05 -16.97 11.66
C ARG A 9 11.62 -17.27 11.23
N ARG A 10 10.62 -16.97 12.08
CA ARG A 10 9.20 -17.13 11.73
C ARG A 10 8.79 -16.22 10.58
N LEU A 11 9.17 -14.94 10.62
CA LEU A 11 8.90 -14.00 9.53
C LEU A 11 9.55 -14.43 8.20
N LYS A 12 10.78 -14.94 8.23
CA LYS A 12 11.44 -15.48 7.03
C LYS A 12 10.71 -16.71 6.48
N LEU A 13 10.29 -17.64 7.33
CA LEU A 13 9.54 -18.82 6.90
C LEU A 13 8.17 -18.46 6.32
N GLN A 14 7.50 -17.48 6.92
CA GLN A 14 6.20 -17.01 6.44
C GLN A 14 6.32 -16.31 5.07
N ALA A 15 7.36 -15.50 4.86
CA ALA A 15 7.66 -14.88 3.57
C ALA A 15 8.00 -15.93 2.48
N ILE A 16 8.75 -16.98 2.83
CA ILE A 16 9.05 -18.09 1.89
C ILE A 16 7.77 -18.82 1.52
N TRP A 17 6.88 -19.12 2.48
CA TRP A 17 5.60 -19.77 2.21
C TRP A 17 4.69 -18.91 1.33
N SER A 18 4.63 -17.59 1.54
CA SER A 18 3.86 -16.69 0.67
C SER A 18 4.39 -16.67 -0.76
N LEU A 19 5.71 -16.70 -0.96
CA LEU A 19 6.32 -16.74 -2.30
C LEU A 19 6.09 -18.08 -3.00
N VAL A 20 6.16 -19.20 -2.27
CA VAL A 20 5.86 -20.54 -2.82
C VAL A 20 4.38 -20.62 -3.23
N SER A 21 3.45 -20.15 -2.40
CA SER A 21 2.02 -20.12 -2.75
C SER A 21 1.74 -19.27 -3.99
N LEU A 22 2.39 -18.11 -4.12
CA LEU A 22 2.27 -17.25 -5.31
C LEU A 22 2.78 -17.93 -6.59
N ALA A 23 3.89 -18.68 -6.49
CA ALA A 23 4.45 -19.43 -7.62
C ALA A 23 3.56 -20.58 -8.09
N PHE A 24 2.71 -21.15 -7.22
CA PHE A 24 1.74 -22.18 -7.59
C PHE A 24 0.40 -21.62 -8.09
N ILE A 25 -0.03 -20.47 -7.59
CA ILE A 25 -1.32 -19.86 -7.96
C ILE A 25 -1.25 -19.19 -9.35
N LEU A 26 -0.13 -18.54 -9.68
CA LEU A 26 0.01 -17.80 -10.94
C LEU A 26 -0.12 -18.67 -12.21
N PRO A 27 0.51 -19.86 -12.31
CA PRO A 27 0.33 -20.75 -13.46
C PRO A 27 -1.09 -21.29 -13.59
N ILE A 28 -1.76 -21.56 -12.47
CA ILE A 28 -3.16 -22.04 -12.47
C ILE A 28 -4.10 -20.93 -12.95
N ALA A 29 -3.92 -19.70 -12.45
CA ALA A 29 -4.71 -18.54 -12.89
C ALA A 29 -4.48 -18.21 -14.38
N TYR A 30 -3.24 -18.33 -14.86
CA TYR A 30 -2.90 -18.17 -16.28
C TYR A 30 -3.55 -19.26 -17.15
N TYR A 31 -3.52 -20.53 -16.70
CA TYR A 31 -4.12 -21.65 -17.41
C TYR A 31 -5.66 -21.53 -17.46
N VAL A 32 -6.30 -21.11 -16.37
CA VAL A 32 -7.75 -20.91 -16.32
C VAL A 32 -8.18 -19.71 -17.20
N GLY A 33 -7.41 -18.63 -17.23
CA GLY A 33 -7.67 -17.48 -18.10
C GLY A 33 -7.57 -17.81 -19.59
N TYR A 34 -6.55 -18.57 -19.99
CA TYR A 34 -6.32 -18.96 -21.39
C TYR A 34 -7.43 -19.86 -21.96
N TYR A 35 -8.01 -20.74 -21.13
CA TYR A 35 -9.11 -21.61 -21.56
C TYR A 35 -10.49 -20.93 -21.51
N TRP A 36 -10.66 -19.86 -20.74
CA TRP A 36 -11.94 -19.14 -20.67
C TRP A 36 -12.20 -18.30 -21.93
N GLU A 37 -11.17 -17.71 -22.54
CA GLU A 37 -11.32 -16.94 -23.80
C GLU A 37 -11.57 -17.84 -25.03
N SER A 38 -11.23 -19.12 -24.95
CA SER A 38 -11.39 -20.07 -26.08
C SER A 38 -12.81 -20.64 -26.21
N TYR A 39 -13.74 -20.33 -25.30
CA TYR A 39 -15.09 -20.94 -25.26
C TYR A 39 -16.26 -19.97 -25.52
N VAL A 40 -16.01 -18.70 -25.84
CA VAL A 40 -17.07 -17.67 -25.93
C VAL A 40 -17.59 -17.40 -27.36
N GLU A 41 -16.98 -17.93 -28.42
CA GLU A 41 -17.52 -17.75 -29.78
C GLU A 41 -17.64 -19.06 -30.58
N TYR A 42 -18.82 -19.68 -30.50
CA TYR A 42 -19.37 -20.49 -31.59
C TYR A 42 -20.87 -20.21 -31.71
N PRO A 43 -21.34 -19.51 -32.76
CA PRO A 43 -22.75 -19.48 -33.06
C PRO A 43 -23.15 -20.79 -33.74
N TYR A 44 -24.21 -21.38 -33.18
CA TYR A 44 -25.16 -22.27 -33.83
C TYR A 44 -25.36 -21.97 -35.33
N ILE A 45 -25.25 -22.98 -36.19
CA ILE A 45 -25.96 -22.99 -37.48
C ILE A 45 -26.91 -24.19 -37.50
N LYS A 46 -28.20 -23.84 -37.52
CA LYS A 46 -29.35 -24.71 -37.67
C LYS A 46 -29.86 -24.56 -39.12
N ASN A 47 -30.03 -25.69 -39.80
CA ASN A 47 -30.88 -25.99 -40.96
C ASN A 47 -31.24 -24.88 -41.98
N ILE A 48 -30.88 -25.12 -43.26
CA ILE A 48 -31.78 -24.84 -44.39
C ILE A 48 -31.73 -26.01 -45.39
N SER A 49 -32.86 -26.67 -45.55
CA SER A 49 -33.24 -27.52 -46.68
C SER A 49 -33.66 -26.68 -47.88
N SER A 50 -33.39 -27.20 -49.09
CA SER A 50 -34.15 -27.00 -50.33
C SER A 50 -34.18 -25.58 -50.94
N THR A 51 -33.53 -25.42 -52.11
CA THR A 51 -34.21 -25.04 -53.36
C THR A 51 -33.32 -25.23 -54.60
N LYS A 52 -33.90 -25.90 -55.61
CA LYS A 52 -33.80 -25.70 -57.07
C LYS A 52 -32.60 -24.93 -57.65
N GLY A 53 -31.91 -25.62 -58.57
CA GLY A 53 -31.81 -25.24 -59.98
C GLY A 53 -31.09 -23.93 -60.34
N GLY A 54 -29.91 -24.06 -60.95
CA GLY A 54 -29.28 -22.98 -61.68
C GLY A 54 -27.88 -23.37 -62.18
N ARG A 55 -27.74 -23.59 -63.49
CA ARG A 55 -26.45 -23.45 -64.19
C ARG A 55 -25.91 -22.04 -63.93
N PRO A 56 -24.60 -21.85 -63.76
CA PRO A 56 -23.97 -20.61 -64.14
C PRO A 56 -23.22 -20.80 -65.46
N ASP A 57 -23.56 -19.90 -66.38
CA ASP A 57 -22.81 -19.58 -67.57
C ASP A 57 -21.40 -19.07 -67.25
N ALA A 58 -20.62 -19.10 -68.32
CA ALA A 58 -19.31 -18.52 -68.51
C ALA A 58 -19.11 -17.10 -67.97
N SER A 59 -17.82 -16.75 -67.92
CA SER A 59 -17.22 -15.41 -67.78
C SER A 59 -17.06 -14.89 -66.35
N VAL A 60 -15.81 -14.75 -65.89
CA VAL A 60 -15.07 -13.48 -65.89
C VAL A 60 -13.58 -13.82 -65.84
N VAL A 61 -12.91 -13.53 -66.95
CA VAL A 61 -11.45 -13.51 -67.11
C VAL A 61 -10.95 -12.20 -66.52
N SER A 62 -10.05 -12.29 -65.53
CA SER A 62 -9.24 -11.16 -65.07
C SER A 62 -7.96 -11.12 -65.92
N THR A 63 -7.82 -10.05 -66.69
CA THR A 63 -6.63 -9.70 -67.46
C THR A 63 -5.52 -9.14 -66.55
N PRO A 64 -4.24 -9.49 -66.79
CA PRO A 64 -3.10 -8.65 -66.43
C PRO A 64 -2.65 -7.78 -67.63
N PRO A 65 -1.85 -6.73 -67.38
CA PRO A 65 -1.76 -5.57 -68.26
C PRO A 65 -0.83 -5.77 -69.46
N ALA A 66 -1.16 -5.01 -70.49
CA ALA A 66 -0.50 -4.96 -71.78
C ALA A 66 0.97 -4.56 -71.68
N HIS A 67 1.85 -5.40 -72.22
CA HIS A 67 3.15 -4.98 -72.71
C HIS A 67 3.16 -5.01 -74.25
N THR A 68 3.33 -3.81 -74.76
CA THR A 68 3.65 -3.32 -76.09
C THR A 68 4.23 -4.34 -77.09
N LEU A 69 3.48 -4.55 -78.17
CA LEU A 69 3.90 -5.25 -79.38
C LEU A 69 4.92 -4.40 -80.18
N LEU A 70 6.13 -4.92 -80.36
CA LEU A 70 6.98 -4.61 -81.51
C LEU A 70 7.00 -5.85 -82.43
N ARG A 71 6.62 -5.62 -83.68
CA ARG A 71 6.62 -6.60 -84.78
C ARG A 71 8.03 -7.10 -85.05
N SER A 72 8.22 -8.42 -85.00
CA SER A 72 9.20 -9.14 -85.82
C SER A 72 8.54 -10.39 -86.39
N THR A 73 8.33 -10.39 -87.70
CA THR A 73 7.83 -11.51 -88.48
C THR A 73 8.96 -12.50 -88.73
N GLU A 74 9.20 -13.42 -87.80
CA GLU A 74 10.02 -14.63 -87.94
C GLU A 74 9.88 -15.47 -86.64
N ALA A 75 8.70 -16.06 -86.36
CA ALA A 75 8.46 -16.89 -85.16
C ALA A 75 7.23 -17.81 -85.27
N GLY A 76 6.98 -18.37 -86.47
CA GLY A 76 5.81 -19.24 -86.71
C GLY A 76 5.99 -20.70 -86.27
N GLU A 77 7.22 -21.21 -86.25
CA GLU A 77 7.50 -22.63 -85.94
C GLU A 77 7.83 -22.87 -84.46
N THR A 78 8.43 -21.89 -83.77
CA THR A 78 8.79 -22.03 -82.34
C THR A 78 7.60 -22.02 -81.40
N SER A 79 6.49 -21.37 -81.76
CA SER A 79 5.30 -21.29 -80.89
C SER A 79 4.48 -22.59 -80.86
N SER A 80 4.60 -23.45 -81.88
CA SER A 80 3.93 -24.76 -81.95
C SER A 80 4.70 -25.81 -81.15
N GLU A 81 6.03 -25.81 -81.22
CA GLU A 81 6.89 -26.70 -80.43
C GLU A 81 6.78 -26.41 -78.94
N VAL A 82 6.79 -25.14 -78.53
CA VAL A 82 6.62 -24.75 -77.11
C VAL A 82 5.27 -25.19 -76.55
N LEU A 83 4.20 -25.17 -77.36
CA LEU A 83 2.87 -25.60 -76.94
C LEU A 83 2.77 -27.14 -76.82
N LEU A 84 3.42 -27.87 -77.72
CA LEU A 84 3.52 -29.33 -77.66
C LEU A 84 4.36 -29.79 -76.46
N GLU A 85 5.45 -29.10 -76.15
CA GLU A 85 6.28 -29.36 -74.96
C GLU A 85 5.51 -29.05 -73.67
N ALA A 86 4.74 -27.96 -73.62
CA ALA A 86 3.87 -27.65 -72.48
C ALA A 86 2.81 -28.73 -72.25
N GLN A 87 2.16 -29.24 -73.30
CA GLN A 87 1.18 -30.33 -73.20
C GLN A 87 1.81 -31.65 -72.74
N ARG A 88 3.03 -31.96 -73.19
CA ARG A 88 3.80 -33.13 -72.72
C ARG A 88 4.18 -33.00 -71.25
N ALA A 89 4.64 -31.82 -70.83
CA ALA A 89 4.97 -31.54 -69.44
C ALA A 89 3.73 -31.64 -68.53
N GLU A 90 2.57 -31.16 -69.00
CA GLU A 90 1.29 -31.28 -68.29
C GLU A 90 0.83 -32.74 -68.19
N ALA A 91 0.97 -33.54 -69.25
CA ALA A 91 0.64 -34.97 -69.23
C ALA A 91 1.52 -35.76 -68.25
N VAL A 92 2.83 -35.50 -68.24
CA VAL A 92 3.77 -36.11 -67.29
C VAL A 92 3.47 -35.65 -65.85
N SER A 93 3.16 -34.38 -65.64
CA SER A 93 2.73 -33.85 -64.33
C SER A 93 1.41 -34.50 -63.86
N ALA A 94 0.45 -34.71 -64.76
CA ALA A 94 -0.80 -35.39 -64.43
C ALA A 94 -0.58 -36.87 -64.08
N GLU A 95 0.29 -37.57 -64.81
CA GLU A 95 0.62 -38.98 -64.55
C GLU A 95 1.39 -39.17 -63.23
N THR A 96 2.39 -38.34 -62.96
CA THR A 96 3.12 -38.33 -61.69
C THR A 96 2.19 -38.01 -60.50
N ASN A 97 1.26 -37.06 -60.66
CA ASN A 97 0.25 -36.78 -59.64
C ASN A 97 -0.72 -37.95 -59.41
N ARG A 98 -1.14 -38.66 -60.46
CA ARG A 98 -1.95 -39.89 -60.34
C ARG A 98 -1.20 -40.99 -59.59
N ALA A 99 0.06 -41.23 -59.95
CA ALA A 99 0.91 -42.21 -59.29
C ALA A 99 1.11 -41.88 -57.80
N LEU A 100 1.34 -40.60 -57.48
CA LEU A 100 1.48 -40.13 -56.09
C LEU A 100 0.19 -40.30 -55.28
N ARG A 101 -0.97 -39.99 -55.87
CA ARG A 101 -2.28 -40.20 -55.22
C ARG A 101 -2.53 -41.67 -54.95
N ARG A 102 -2.27 -42.55 -55.93
CA ARG A 102 -2.39 -44.01 -55.76
C ARG A 102 -1.47 -44.53 -54.65
N ALA A 103 -0.22 -44.08 -54.61
CA ALA A 103 0.72 -44.46 -53.55
C ALA A 103 0.24 -44.01 -52.16
N ARG A 104 -0.26 -42.78 -52.03
CA ARG A 104 -0.84 -42.27 -50.78
C ARG A 104 -2.08 -43.06 -50.35
N PHE A 105 -2.97 -43.36 -51.30
CA PHE A 105 -4.16 -44.16 -51.06
C PHE A 105 -3.82 -45.56 -50.53
N VAL A 106 -2.93 -46.30 -51.21
CA VAL A 106 -2.49 -47.63 -50.77
C VAL A 106 -1.86 -47.58 -49.38
N LYS A 107 -1.01 -46.56 -49.11
CA LYS A 107 -0.42 -46.36 -47.78
C LYS A 107 -1.48 -46.13 -46.71
N LEU A 108 -2.49 -45.30 -47.00
CA LEU A 108 -3.57 -45.01 -46.06
C LEU A 108 -4.48 -46.23 -45.83
N LEU A 109 -4.78 -47.00 -46.88
CA LEU A 109 -5.57 -48.24 -46.77
C LEU A 109 -4.85 -49.27 -45.88
N ALA A 110 -3.55 -49.46 -46.09
CA ALA A 110 -2.73 -50.32 -45.23
C ALA A 110 -2.70 -49.80 -43.78
N PHE A 111 -2.61 -48.49 -43.59
CA PHE A 111 -2.65 -47.87 -42.27
C PHE A 111 -4.00 -48.07 -41.58
N ALA A 112 -5.11 -47.88 -42.29
CA ALA A 112 -6.47 -48.12 -41.76
C ALA A 112 -6.65 -49.58 -41.32
N SER A 113 -6.14 -50.54 -42.09
CA SER A 113 -6.13 -51.96 -41.69
C SER A 113 -5.30 -52.21 -40.44
N LYS A 114 -4.12 -51.56 -40.32
CA LYS A 114 -3.28 -51.62 -39.12
C LYS A 114 -4.03 -51.07 -37.90
N THR A 115 -4.65 -49.89 -38.02
CA THR A 115 -5.47 -49.28 -36.96
C THR A 115 -6.60 -50.19 -36.53
N GLN A 116 -7.32 -50.80 -37.47
CA GLN A 116 -8.39 -51.74 -37.14
C GLN A 116 -7.87 -52.95 -36.34
N ASN A 117 -6.70 -53.48 -36.69
CA ASN A 117 -6.10 -54.61 -35.99
C ASN A 117 -5.75 -54.23 -34.54
N GLU A 118 -5.15 -53.06 -34.30
CA GLU A 118 -4.84 -52.58 -32.95
C GLU A 118 -6.10 -52.40 -32.10
N VAL A 119 -7.14 -51.78 -32.67
CA VAL A 119 -8.43 -51.59 -31.97
C VAL A 119 -9.09 -52.93 -31.64
N THR A 120 -8.99 -53.92 -32.55
CA THR A 120 -9.49 -55.27 -32.32
C THR A 120 -8.69 -55.99 -31.23
N GLU A 121 -7.38 -55.76 -31.17
CA GLU A 121 -6.53 -56.23 -30.06
C GLU A 121 -6.98 -55.60 -28.74
N VAL A 122 -7.25 -54.29 -28.68
CA VAL A 122 -7.77 -53.62 -27.47
C VAL A 122 -9.04 -54.32 -26.97
N ILE A 123 -10.02 -54.58 -27.84
CA ILE A 123 -11.26 -55.28 -27.44
C ILE A 123 -10.95 -56.66 -26.84
N THR A 124 -10.03 -57.40 -27.46
CA THR A 124 -9.65 -58.74 -26.99
C THR A 124 -8.95 -58.67 -25.63
N GLN A 125 -8.06 -57.68 -25.45
CA GLN A 125 -7.31 -57.48 -24.21
C GLN A 125 -8.22 -56.98 -23.07
N VAL A 126 -9.18 -56.08 -23.35
CA VAL A 126 -10.17 -55.62 -22.36
C VAL A 126 -11.01 -56.80 -21.85
N ARG A 127 -11.54 -57.65 -22.74
CA ARG A 127 -12.29 -58.84 -22.33
C ARG A 127 -11.45 -59.77 -21.46
N SER A 128 -10.21 -60.04 -21.88
CA SER A 128 -9.29 -60.88 -21.10
C SER A 128 -8.94 -60.27 -19.74
N LEU A 129 -8.86 -58.95 -19.64
CA LEU A 129 -8.66 -58.24 -18.37
C LEU A 129 -9.89 -58.33 -17.47
N GLU A 130 -11.08 -58.08 -17.99
CA GLU A 130 -12.35 -58.22 -17.25
C GLU A 130 -12.52 -59.65 -16.71
N GLU A 131 -12.20 -60.67 -17.51
CA GLU A 131 -12.19 -62.07 -17.07
C GLU A 131 -11.19 -62.32 -15.94
N LEU A 132 -9.96 -61.79 -16.05
CA LEU A 132 -8.95 -61.92 -15.01
C LEU A 132 -9.39 -61.23 -13.70
N GLU A 133 -9.94 -60.03 -13.79
CA GLU A 133 -10.44 -59.29 -12.63
C GLU A 133 -11.59 -60.04 -11.96
N ASN A 134 -12.55 -60.55 -12.73
CA ASN A 134 -13.63 -61.39 -12.20
C ASN A 134 -13.09 -62.66 -11.52
N GLN A 135 -12.07 -63.31 -12.09
CA GLN A 135 -11.42 -64.47 -11.48
C GLN A 135 -10.70 -64.11 -10.18
N ILE A 136 -10.02 -62.97 -10.13
CA ILE A 136 -9.35 -62.48 -8.91
C ILE A 136 -10.41 -62.18 -7.85
N GLU A 137 -11.46 -61.43 -8.17
CA GLU A 137 -12.47 -61.01 -7.20
C GLU A 137 -13.28 -62.16 -6.60
N SER A 138 -13.62 -63.16 -7.41
CA SER A 138 -14.45 -64.30 -7.01
C SER A 138 -13.65 -65.52 -6.53
N GLY A 139 -12.38 -65.62 -6.92
CA GLY A 139 -11.54 -66.78 -6.67
C GLY A 139 -10.77 -66.75 -5.36
N ASP A 140 -10.01 -67.82 -5.12
CA ASP A 140 -9.17 -67.97 -3.94
C ASP A 140 -8.02 -66.94 -3.90
N ALA A 141 -7.57 -66.45 -5.06
CA ALA A 141 -6.58 -65.38 -5.14
C ALA A 141 -7.10 -64.10 -4.47
N GLY A 142 -8.33 -63.68 -4.75
CA GLY A 142 -8.94 -62.51 -4.11
C GLY A 142 -9.13 -62.69 -2.61
N LYS A 143 -9.50 -63.89 -2.16
CA LYS A 143 -9.56 -64.20 -0.72
C LYS A 143 -8.20 -64.08 -0.04
N ARG A 144 -7.10 -64.41 -0.72
CA ARG A 144 -5.75 -64.23 -0.15
C ARG A 144 -5.33 -62.76 -0.14
N ILE A 145 -5.62 -62.02 -1.21
CA ILE A 145 -5.40 -60.56 -1.27
C ILE A 145 -6.19 -59.88 -0.15
N SER A 146 -7.45 -60.28 0.08
CA SER A 146 -8.30 -59.66 1.10
C SER A 146 -7.89 -59.93 2.56
N ALA A 147 -6.95 -60.86 2.77
CA ALA A 147 -6.36 -61.13 4.08
C ALA A 147 -5.35 -60.04 4.51
N ASP A 148 -4.81 -59.26 3.57
CA ASP A 148 -3.85 -58.19 3.85
C ASP A 148 -4.37 -56.82 3.37
N GLY A 149 -4.46 -55.86 4.29
CA GLY A 149 -4.93 -54.51 3.99
C GLY A 149 -4.03 -53.74 3.00
N ALA A 150 -2.73 -54.03 2.98
CA ALA A 150 -1.82 -53.41 2.01
C ALA A 150 -2.13 -53.89 0.59
N LEU A 151 -2.31 -55.20 0.40
CA LEU A 151 -2.64 -55.78 -0.90
C LEU A 151 -4.05 -55.37 -1.37
N VAL A 152 -5.01 -55.23 -0.45
CA VAL A 152 -6.34 -54.67 -0.77
C VAL A 152 -6.24 -53.25 -1.30
N SER A 153 -5.38 -52.42 -0.68
CA SER A 153 -5.16 -51.04 -1.11
C SER A 153 -4.44 -50.99 -2.46
N SER A 154 -3.46 -51.86 -2.70
CA SER A 154 -2.80 -52.01 -4.00
C SER A 154 -3.78 -52.46 -5.09
N TYR A 155 -4.63 -53.45 -4.82
CA TYR A 155 -5.68 -53.86 -5.76
C TYR A 155 -6.60 -52.70 -6.13
N ALA A 156 -7.09 -51.96 -5.12
CA ALA A 156 -7.98 -50.81 -5.33
C ALA A 156 -7.32 -49.67 -6.13
N ALA A 157 -5.99 -49.52 -6.03
CA ALA A 157 -5.24 -48.55 -6.83
C ALA A 157 -5.10 -49.03 -8.28
N ILE A 158 -4.71 -50.30 -8.49
CA ILE A 158 -4.54 -50.92 -9.81
C ILE A 158 -5.87 -50.93 -10.57
N SER A 159 -6.98 -51.25 -9.89
CA SER A 159 -8.31 -51.31 -10.50
C SER A 159 -8.84 -49.95 -10.97
N LYS A 160 -8.26 -48.85 -10.47
CA LYS A 160 -8.60 -47.47 -10.85
C LYS A 160 -7.72 -46.92 -11.97
N LEU A 161 -6.70 -47.67 -12.42
CA LEU A 161 -5.87 -47.22 -13.55
C LEU A 161 -6.73 -47.06 -14.82
N PRO A 162 -6.53 -45.98 -15.57
CA PRO A 162 -7.36 -45.67 -16.73
C PRO A 162 -7.12 -46.70 -17.84
N VAL A 163 -8.16 -47.47 -18.16
CA VAL A 163 -8.24 -48.37 -19.30
C VAL A 163 -9.60 -48.16 -19.98
N PRO A 164 -9.70 -48.23 -21.32
CA PRO A 164 -10.99 -48.15 -21.98
C PRO A 164 -11.86 -49.32 -21.55
N ASN A 165 -13.16 -49.07 -21.35
CA ASN A 165 -14.11 -50.15 -21.13
C ASN A 165 -14.50 -50.80 -22.48
N LEU A 166 -15.23 -51.92 -22.43
CA LEU A 166 -15.63 -52.64 -23.64
C LEU A 166 -16.52 -51.79 -24.58
N VAL A 167 -17.33 -50.88 -24.03
CA VAL A 167 -18.19 -49.98 -24.81
C VAL A 167 -17.32 -49.01 -25.61
N ASP A 168 -16.34 -48.38 -24.97
CA ASP A 168 -15.41 -47.43 -25.60
C ASP A 168 -14.61 -48.12 -26.71
N ALA A 169 -14.06 -49.31 -26.44
CA ALA A 169 -13.28 -50.08 -27.41
C ALA A 169 -14.13 -50.53 -28.63
N THR A 170 -15.40 -50.88 -28.40
CA THR A 170 -16.34 -51.24 -29.47
C THR A 170 -16.72 -50.00 -30.30
N GLU A 171 -16.86 -48.85 -29.67
CA GLU A 171 -17.11 -47.58 -30.34
C GLU A 171 -15.91 -47.17 -31.22
N TRP A 172 -14.68 -47.33 -30.73
CA TRP A 172 -13.47 -47.14 -31.54
C TRP A 172 -13.44 -48.06 -32.75
N GLN A 173 -13.88 -49.32 -32.61
CA GLN A 173 -13.95 -50.26 -33.73
C GLN A 173 -14.97 -49.79 -34.77
N ARG A 174 -16.15 -49.35 -34.32
CA ARG A 174 -17.19 -48.80 -35.19
C ARG A 174 -16.67 -47.59 -35.95
N GLN A 175 -16.03 -46.65 -35.25
CA GLN A 175 -15.44 -45.45 -35.84
C GLN A 175 -14.34 -45.78 -36.87
N CYS A 176 -13.46 -46.73 -36.55
CA CYS A 176 -12.43 -47.20 -37.48
C CYS A 176 -13.04 -47.81 -38.75
N LEU A 177 -14.08 -48.65 -38.60
CA LEU A 177 -14.78 -49.26 -39.73
C LEU A 177 -15.49 -48.22 -40.61
N THR A 178 -16.16 -47.24 -39.99
CA THR A 178 -16.81 -46.14 -40.71
C THR A 178 -15.79 -45.28 -41.46
N ALA A 179 -14.67 -44.95 -40.84
CA ALA A 179 -13.59 -44.18 -41.46
C ALA A 179 -12.89 -44.96 -42.60
N ALA A 180 -12.75 -46.27 -42.46
CA ALA A 180 -12.12 -47.12 -43.47
C ALA A 180 -13.04 -47.49 -44.64
N ALA A 181 -14.37 -47.37 -44.51
CA ALA A 181 -15.32 -47.79 -45.54
C ALA A 181 -15.09 -47.10 -46.91
N PRO A 182 -14.97 -45.76 -47.00
CA PRO A 182 -14.72 -45.10 -48.28
C PRO A 182 -13.40 -45.51 -48.93
N LEU A 183 -12.39 -45.89 -48.14
CA LEU A 183 -11.10 -46.38 -48.65
C LEU A 183 -11.23 -47.79 -49.23
N ARG A 184 -12.08 -48.63 -48.65
CA ARG A 184 -12.36 -49.98 -49.17
C ARG A 184 -13.18 -49.92 -50.44
N ASP A 185 -14.27 -49.15 -50.42
CA ASP A 185 -15.15 -48.97 -51.58
C ASP A 185 -14.35 -48.44 -52.79
N ALA A 186 -13.50 -47.43 -52.57
CA ALA A 186 -12.62 -46.89 -53.61
C ALA A 186 -11.54 -47.88 -54.10
N SER A 187 -11.10 -48.81 -53.25
CA SER A 187 -10.15 -49.87 -53.63
C SER A 187 -10.84 -50.95 -54.44
N ASP A 188 -12.06 -51.33 -54.06
CA ASP A 188 -12.85 -52.38 -54.70
C ASP A 188 -13.37 -51.94 -56.08
N GLU A 189 -13.66 -50.65 -56.24
CA GLU A 189 -14.08 -50.03 -57.50
C GLU A 189 -12.91 -49.58 -58.41
N ASP A 190 -11.64 -49.84 -58.02
CA ASP A 190 -10.41 -49.40 -58.70
C ASP A 190 -10.44 -47.90 -59.07
N GLN A 191 -10.94 -47.05 -58.16
CA GLN A 191 -11.07 -45.61 -58.39
C GLN A 191 -9.71 -44.92 -58.38
N ALA A 192 -9.06 -44.86 -59.54
CA ALA A 192 -7.74 -44.24 -59.73
C ALA A 192 -7.64 -42.75 -59.34
N ASN A 193 -8.78 -42.07 -59.14
CA ASN A 193 -8.86 -40.63 -58.83
C ASN A 193 -9.27 -40.32 -57.39
N PHE A 194 -9.33 -41.30 -56.49
CA PHE A 194 -9.69 -41.05 -55.08
C PHE A 194 -8.75 -40.03 -54.43
N VAL A 195 -9.32 -38.99 -53.82
CA VAL A 195 -8.58 -37.94 -53.13
C VAL A 195 -8.62 -38.20 -51.64
N VAL A 196 -7.46 -38.51 -51.06
CA VAL A 196 -7.29 -38.67 -49.61
C VAL A 196 -7.53 -37.34 -48.91
N GLN A 197 -8.53 -37.32 -48.02
CA GLN A 197 -8.81 -36.19 -47.13
C GLN A 197 -7.80 -36.17 -45.96
N PRO A 198 -7.11 -35.05 -45.68
CA PRO A 198 -6.18 -34.93 -44.55
C PRO A 198 -6.81 -35.23 -43.19
N GLU A 199 -8.10 -34.94 -43.04
CA GLU A 199 -8.89 -35.15 -41.82
C GLU A 199 -9.01 -36.65 -41.52
N LEU A 200 -9.25 -37.47 -42.55
CA LEU A 200 -9.33 -38.92 -42.42
C LEU A 200 -8.00 -39.53 -41.98
N GLN A 201 -6.88 -39.05 -42.54
CA GLN A 201 -5.55 -39.50 -42.13
C GLN A 201 -5.24 -39.13 -40.68
N SER A 202 -5.57 -37.90 -40.27
CA SER A 202 -5.36 -37.43 -38.90
C SER A 202 -6.20 -38.24 -37.91
N PHE A 203 -7.48 -38.47 -38.24
CA PHE A 203 -8.39 -39.28 -37.43
C PHE A 203 -7.88 -40.72 -37.23
N LEU A 204 -7.49 -41.40 -38.31
CA LEU A 204 -6.95 -42.76 -38.22
C LEU A 204 -5.63 -42.83 -37.43
N SER A 205 -4.84 -41.74 -37.45
CA SER A 205 -3.58 -41.65 -36.71
C SER A 205 -3.82 -41.49 -35.22
N GLU A 206 -4.73 -40.59 -34.83
CA GLU A 206 -5.14 -40.42 -33.44
C GLU A 206 -5.76 -41.70 -32.87
N LEU A 207 -6.64 -42.36 -33.63
CA LEU A 207 -7.26 -43.62 -33.22
C LEU A 207 -6.22 -44.74 -33.05
N TYR A 208 -5.22 -44.80 -33.93
CA TYR A 208 -4.09 -45.73 -33.82
C TYR A 208 -3.28 -45.48 -32.55
N GLU A 209 -2.90 -44.23 -32.28
CA GLU A 209 -2.12 -43.86 -31.09
C GLU A 209 -2.89 -44.17 -29.80
N ASN A 210 -4.20 -43.86 -29.77
CA ASN A 210 -5.08 -44.20 -28.66
C ASN A 210 -5.16 -45.72 -28.44
N ALA A 211 -5.29 -46.50 -29.50
CA ALA A 211 -5.34 -47.96 -29.41
C ALA A 211 -4.01 -48.55 -28.89
N VAL A 212 -2.87 -48.09 -29.39
CA VAL A 212 -1.54 -48.53 -28.93
C VAL A 212 -1.34 -48.20 -27.46
N LYS A 213 -1.67 -46.97 -27.05
CA LYS A 213 -1.59 -46.53 -25.65
C LYS A 213 -2.50 -47.35 -24.74
N ALA A 214 -3.73 -47.63 -25.18
CA ALA A 214 -4.66 -48.47 -24.43
C ALA A 214 -4.12 -49.90 -24.27
N ASN A 215 -3.56 -50.49 -25.33
CA ASN A 215 -2.94 -51.81 -25.28
C ASN A 215 -1.80 -51.87 -24.25
N GLU A 216 -0.94 -50.84 -24.21
CA GLU A 216 0.12 -50.73 -23.21
C GLU A 216 -0.44 -50.63 -21.78
N GLN A 217 -1.44 -49.77 -21.57
CA GLN A 217 -2.10 -49.60 -20.26
C GLN A 217 -2.74 -50.90 -19.76
N ILE A 218 -3.42 -51.64 -20.66
CA ILE A 218 -4.03 -52.94 -20.33
C ILE A 218 -2.95 -53.97 -19.97
N ARG A 219 -1.85 -54.04 -20.73
CA ARG A 219 -0.72 -54.94 -20.44
C ARG A 219 -0.09 -54.64 -19.08
N ASN A 220 0.12 -53.36 -18.77
CA ASN A 220 0.70 -52.94 -17.48
C ASN A 220 -0.23 -53.28 -16.32
N ARG A 221 -1.53 -52.95 -16.42
CA ARG A 221 -2.53 -53.30 -15.39
C ARG A 221 -2.60 -54.81 -15.17
N ARG A 222 -2.58 -55.61 -16.25
CA ARG A 222 -2.56 -57.07 -16.17
C ARG A 222 -1.31 -57.59 -15.46
N ALA A 223 -0.13 -57.06 -15.78
CA ALA A 223 1.12 -57.44 -15.13
C ALA A 223 1.10 -57.12 -13.63
N GLU A 224 0.61 -55.94 -13.25
CA GLU A 224 0.47 -55.53 -11.84
C GLU A 224 -0.52 -56.42 -11.07
N LEU A 225 -1.66 -56.75 -11.68
CA LEU A 225 -2.62 -57.70 -11.09
C LEU A 225 -2.00 -59.09 -10.89
N GLN A 226 -1.21 -59.57 -11.86
CA GLN A 226 -0.53 -60.86 -11.74
C GLN A 226 0.53 -60.85 -10.63
N LEU A 227 1.34 -59.80 -10.54
CA LEU A 227 2.32 -59.62 -9.45
C LEU A 227 1.64 -59.56 -8.08
N LEU A 228 0.47 -58.92 -8.00
CA LEU A 228 -0.32 -58.88 -6.78
C LEU A 228 -0.83 -60.27 -6.38
N VAL A 229 -1.35 -61.03 -7.34
CA VAL A 229 -1.77 -62.43 -7.13
C VAL A 229 -0.60 -63.27 -6.65
N GLU A 230 0.58 -63.14 -7.26
CA GLU A 230 1.80 -63.84 -6.86
C GLU A 230 2.23 -63.50 -5.43
N SER A 231 2.22 -62.21 -5.09
CA SER A 231 2.55 -61.71 -3.76
C SER A 231 1.59 -62.24 -2.67
N SER A 232 0.33 -62.51 -3.04
CA SER A 232 -0.67 -63.07 -2.12
C SER A 232 -0.55 -64.58 -1.88
N ARG A 233 0.30 -65.31 -2.63
CA ARG A 233 0.30 -66.79 -2.62
C ARG A 233 0.60 -67.40 -1.25
N SER A 234 1.45 -66.76 -0.45
CA SER A 234 1.82 -67.21 0.91
C SER A 234 0.76 -66.92 1.96
N LEU A 235 -0.23 -66.08 1.65
CA LEU A 235 -1.28 -65.69 2.58
C LEU A 235 -2.36 -66.76 2.66
N LYS A 236 -2.95 -66.92 3.85
CA LYS A 236 -4.13 -67.77 4.04
C LYS A 236 -5.36 -67.08 3.44
N PRO A 237 -6.24 -67.79 2.71
CA PRO A 237 -7.48 -67.22 2.22
C PRO A 237 -8.34 -66.67 3.37
N SER A 238 -8.83 -65.44 3.21
CA SER A 238 -9.81 -64.81 4.09
C SER A 238 -11.23 -65.30 3.75
N GLU A 239 -12.11 -65.29 4.74
CA GLU A 239 -13.54 -65.58 4.55
C GLU A 239 -14.27 -64.42 3.85
N VAL A 240 -13.68 -63.22 3.87
CA VAL A 240 -14.28 -62.01 3.28
C VAL A 240 -13.85 -61.86 1.82
N PRO A 241 -14.79 -61.74 0.86
CA PRO A 241 -14.47 -61.47 -0.54
C PRO A 241 -13.68 -60.18 -0.73
N LEU A 242 -12.79 -60.15 -1.73
CA LEU A 242 -11.95 -58.98 -2.03
C LEU A 242 -12.78 -57.73 -2.28
N ARG A 243 -13.84 -57.83 -3.09
CA ARG A 243 -14.72 -56.71 -3.43
C ARG A 243 -15.34 -56.07 -2.18
N THR A 244 -15.80 -56.87 -1.22
CA THR A 244 -16.35 -56.38 0.05
C THR A 244 -15.28 -55.68 0.89
N ARG A 245 -14.05 -56.22 0.90
CA ARG A 245 -12.93 -55.65 1.64
C ARG A 245 -12.47 -54.32 1.05
N VAL A 246 -12.44 -54.20 -0.28
CA VAL A 246 -12.13 -52.96 -1.00
C VAL A 246 -13.17 -51.89 -0.68
N LEU A 247 -14.47 -52.21 -0.81
CA LEU A 247 -15.55 -51.26 -0.49
C LEU A 247 -15.50 -50.78 0.96
N LYS A 248 -15.22 -51.69 1.91
CA LYS A 248 -15.05 -51.33 3.31
C LYS A 248 -13.84 -50.41 3.52
N ASN A 249 -12.72 -50.70 2.89
CA ASN A 249 -11.51 -49.87 2.98
C ASN A 249 -11.78 -48.46 2.43
N GLU A 250 -12.53 -48.33 1.34
CA GLU A 250 -12.95 -47.04 0.80
C GLU A 250 -13.88 -46.28 1.76
N GLN A 251 -14.86 -46.96 2.35
CA GLN A 251 -15.73 -46.36 3.37
C GLN A 251 -14.96 -45.90 4.61
N ASP A 252 -14.00 -46.70 5.06
CA ASP A 252 -13.14 -46.38 6.20
C ASP A 252 -12.25 -45.16 5.90
N LEU A 253 -11.74 -45.04 4.67
CA LEU A 253 -10.97 -43.87 4.22
C LEU A 253 -11.84 -42.61 4.15
N ILE A 254 -13.07 -42.72 3.62
CA ILE A 254 -14.03 -41.61 3.60
C ILE A 254 -14.39 -41.18 5.03
N ALA A 255 -14.67 -42.13 5.91
CA ALA A 255 -14.97 -41.86 7.32
C ALA A 255 -13.80 -41.17 8.03
N LYS A 256 -12.57 -41.64 7.85
CA LYS A 256 -11.36 -40.98 8.37
C LYS A 256 -11.18 -39.58 7.81
N GLY A 257 -11.43 -39.38 6.51
CA GLY A 257 -11.41 -38.06 5.88
C GLY A 257 -12.43 -37.10 6.49
N MET A 258 -13.65 -37.57 6.77
CA MET A 258 -14.68 -36.78 7.44
C MET A 258 -14.33 -36.48 8.90
N GLU A 259 -13.76 -37.42 9.63
CA GLU A 259 -13.33 -37.21 11.02
C GLU A 259 -12.20 -36.18 11.11
N ILE A 260 -11.20 -36.25 10.23
CA ILE A 260 -10.14 -35.25 10.14
C ILE A 260 -10.75 -33.90 9.78
N GLY A 261 -11.62 -33.83 8.78
CA GLY A 261 -12.32 -32.61 8.41
C GLY A 261 -13.15 -32.00 9.55
N ALA A 262 -13.77 -32.83 10.40
CA ALA A 262 -14.50 -32.40 11.58
C ALA A 262 -13.55 -31.82 12.65
N LYS A 263 -12.44 -32.51 12.95
CA LYS A 263 -11.42 -32.02 13.89
C LYS A 263 -10.80 -30.69 13.44
N THR A 264 -10.46 -30.56 12.16
CA THR A 264 -9.91 -29.31 11.62
C THR A 264 -10.91 -28.17 11.69
N ARG A 265 -12.21 -28.43 11.49
CA ARG A 265 -13.27 -27.42 11.68
C ARG A 265 -13.41 -27.00 13.15
N GLU A 266 -13.36 -27.96 14.06
CA GLU A 266 -13.42 -27.69 15.50
C GLU A 266 -12.23 -26.83 15.96
N GLU A 267 -11.01 -27.19 15.54
CA GLU A 267 -9.80 -26.40 15.79
C GLU A 267 -9.92 -24.97 15.23
N ALA A 268 -10.42 -24.82 14.00
CA ALA A 268 -10.64 -23.50 13.40
C ALA A 268 -11.66 -22.64 14.18
N ILE A 269 -12.73 -23.25 14.70
CA ILE A 269 -13.73 -22.56 15.53
C ILE A 269 -13.10 -22.11 16.86
N VAL A 270 -12.30 -22.97 17.49
CA VAL A 270 -11.62 -22.64 18.75
C VAL A 270 -10.60 -21.51 18.55
N ASP A 271 -9.81 -21.56 17.48
CA ASP A 271 -8.85 -20.51 17.15
C ASP A 271 -9.55 -19.18 16.83
N GLN A 272 -10.67 -19.21 16.11
CA GLN A 272 -11.47 -18.02 15.84
C GLN A 272 -12.05 -17.41 17.13
N ALA A 273 -12.56 -18.25 18.04
CA ALA A 273 -13.06 -17.80 19.34
C ALA A 273 -11.94 -17.17 20.18
N ARG A 274 -10.73 -17.74 20.14
CA ARG A 274 -9.56 -17.20 20.84
C ARG A 274 -9.14 -15.84 20.26
N GLN A 275 -9.04 -15.71 18.95
CA GLN A 275 -8.70 -14.44 18.30
C GLN A 275 -9.72 -13.35 18.62
N HIS A 276 -11.01 -13.70 18.65
CA HIS A 276 -12.06 -12.76 19.03
C HIS A 276 -11.94 -12.31 20.49
N ALA A 277 -11.64 -13.23 21.41
CA ALA A 277 -11.41 -12.90 22.81
C ALA A 277 -10.17 -12.01 23.02
N GLU A 278 -9.09 -12.26 22.28
CA GLU A 278 -7.87 -11.43 22.31
C GLU A 278 -8.14 -10.01 21.78
N HIS A 279 -8.90 -9.89 20.68
CA HIS A 279 -9.30 -8.59 20.13
C HIS A 279 -10.15 -7.77 21.11
N LEU A 280 -11.17 -8.40 21.72
CA LEU A 280 -12.00 -7.76 22.75
C LEU A 280 -11.17 -7.35 23.97
N GLY A 281 -10.16 -8.14 24.34
CA GLY A 281 -9.19 -7.79 25.39
C GLY A 281 -8.40 -6.52 25.05
N GLN A 282 -7.88 -6.43 23.83
CA GLN A 282 -7.13 -5.26 23.36
C GLN A 282 -8.02 -4.01 23.29
N GLU A 283 -9.23 -4.11 22.74
CA GLU A 283 -10.18 -2.98 22.71
C GLU A 283 -10.51 -2.45 24.10
N ARG A 284 -10.69 -3.34 25.09
CA ARG A 284 -10.88 -2.93 26.49
C ARG A 284 -9.68 -2.17 27.05
N THR A 285 -8.46 -2.60 26.76
CA THR A 285 -7.26 -1.88 27.22
C THR A 285 -7.12 -0.51 26.56
N LEU A 286 -7.41 -0.41 25.26
CA LEU A 286 -7.36 0.86 24.52
C LEU A 286 -8.43 1.84 25.01
N THR A 287 -9.65 1.36 25.26
CA THR A 287 -10.74 2.20 25.78
C THR A 287 -10.45 2.71 27.19
N LEU A 288 -9.91 1.87 28.08
CA LEU A 288 -9.48 2.32 29.42
C LEU A 288 -8.35 3.35 29.35
N ALA A 289 -7.37 3.16 28.45
CA ALA A 289 -6.31 4.14 28.24
C ALA A 289 -6.87 5.47 27.72
N ALA A 290 -7.82 5.44 26.78
CA ALA A 290 -8.48 6.64 26.27
C ALA A 290 -9.23 7.41 27.37
N ILE A 291 -9.99 6.71 28.22
CA ILE A 291 -10.70 7.32 29.36
C ILE A 291 -9.71 8.03 30.29
N ASN A 292 -8.61 7.36 30.67
CA ASN A 292 -7.59 7.97 31.53
C ASN A 292 -6.96 9.22 30.90
N THR A 293 -6.69 9.23 29.58
CA THR A 293 -6.13 10.41 28.92
C THR A 293 -7.09 11.60 28.94
N VAL A 294 -8.40 11.35 28.77
CA VAL A 294 -9.43 12.40 28.84
C VAL A 294 -9.55 12.97 30.25
N GLU A 295 -9.47 12.13 31.28
CA GLU A 295 -9.50 12.59 32.68
C GLU A 295 -8.28 13.44 33.04
N VAL A 296 -7.08 13.03 32.64
CA VAL A 296 -5.84 13.79 32.85
C VAL A 296 -5.90 15.16 32.17
N GLU A 297 -6.38 15.21 30.91
CA GLU A 297 -6.48 16.48 30.19
C GLU A 297 -7.53 17.41 30.81
N LYS A 298 -8.65 16.86 31.29
CA LYS A 298 -9.66 17.62 32.02
C LYS A 298 -9.12 18.23 33.30
N GLU A 299 -8.29 17.52 34.06
CA GLU A 299 -7.62 18.07 35.24
C GLU A 299 -6.62 19.16 34.89
N ARG A 300 -5.84 18.97 33.81
CA ARG A 300 -4.87 19.96 33.33
C ARG A 300 -5.55 21.29 32.99
N LEU A 301 -6.67 21.23 32.24
CA LEU A 301 -7.45 22.41 31.88
C LEU A 301 -8.03 23.13 33.10
N LYS A 302 -8.50 22.40 34.12
CA LYS A 302 -8.98 22.99 35.37
C LYS A 302 -7.88 23.76 36.12
N ARG A 303 -6.67 23.21 36.18
CA ARG A 303 -5.52 23.88 36.83
C ARG A 303 -5.14 25.16 36.09
N MET A 304 -5.05 25.10 34.76
CA MET A 304 -4.74 26.28 33.94
C MET A 304 -5.77 27.40 34.09
N ALA A 305 -7.06 27.07 34.23
CA ALA A 305 -8.10 28.06 34.48
C ALA A 305 -7.94 28.75 35.85
N ALA A 306 -7.67 27.97 36.90
CA ALA A 306 -7.45 28.50 38.25
C ALA A 306 -6.21 29.41 38.34
N ASP A 307 -5.11 29.02 37.68
CA ASP A 307 -3.88 29.82 37.66
C ASP A 307 -4.09 31.16 36.94
N LYS A 308 -4.90 31.18 35.87
CA LYS A 308 -5.22 32.40 35.13
C LYS A 308 -6.07 33.37 35.96
N GLU A 309 -7.08 32.87 36.67
CA GLU A 309 -7.91 33.70 37.57
C GLU A 309 -7.08 34.34 38.69
N LEU A 310 -6.11 33.60 39.25
CA LEU A 310 -5.21 34.12 40.28
C LEU A 310 -4.29 35.23 39.74
N ALA A 311 -3.78 35.07 38.52
CA ALA A 311 -2.94 36.08 37.88
C ALA A 311 -3.70 37.37 37.57
N ASP A 312 -4.95 37.26 37.10
CA ASP A 312 -5.80 38.41 36.80
C ASP A 312 -6.18 39.20 38.06
N LEU A 313 -6.47 38.53 39.18
CA LEU A 313 -6.76 39.18 40.46
C LEU A 313 -5.55 39.96 41.02
N THR A 314 -4.36 39.37 40.92
CA THR A 314 -3.12 40.00 41.41
C THR A 314 -2.79 41.29 40.64
N ARG A 315 -3.02 41.29 39.33
CA ARG A 315 -2.78 42.45 38.48
C ARG A 315 -3.74 43.62 38.80
N ILE A 316 -5.00 43.33 39.12
CA ILE A 316 -5.99 44.35 39.47
C ILE A 316 -5.63 45.04 40.79
N GLN A 317 -5.15 44.29 41.78
CA GLN A 317 -4.74 44.83 43.08
C GLN A 317 -3.54 45.79 42.96
N ALA A 318 -2.52 45.41 42.19
CA ALA A 318 -1.32 46.24 42.00
C ALA A 318 -1.63 47.60 41.34
N VAL A 319 -2.60 47.65 40.41
CA VAL A 319 -3.01 48.91 39.76
C VAL A 319 -3.76 49.81 40.75
N ALA A 320 -4.62 49.24 41.59
CA ALA A 320 -5.37 50.00 42.59
C ALA A 320 -4.46 50.62 43.65
N GLU A 321 -3.45 49.88 44.13
CA GLU A 321 -2.48 50.38 45.11
C GLU A 321 -1.62 51.51 44.54
N SER A 322 -1.18 51.39 43.29
CA SER A 322 -0.43 52.45 42.59
C SER A 322 -1.24 53.74 42.43
N GLN A 323 -2.55 53.65 42.17
CA GLN A 323 -3.41 54.82 42.02
C GLN A 323 -3.61 55.54 43.36
N GLN A 324 -3.83 54.81 44.44
CA GLN A 324 -3.98 55.38 45.79
C GLN A 324 -2.74 56.15 46.25
N LEU A 325 -1.54 55.60 45.97
CA LEU A 325 -0.28 56.27 46.31
C LEU A 325 -0.08 57.58 45.52
N ALA A 326 -0.45 57.59 44.23
CA ALA A 326 -0.37 58.78 43.40
C ALA A 326 -1.35 59.87 43.84
N GLU A 327 -2.60 59.50 44.16
CA GLU A 327 -3.61 60.44 44.67
C GLU A 327 -3.20 61.07 46.00
N LYS A 328 -2.62 60.28 46.90
CA LYS A 328 -2.12 60.79 48.19
C LYS A 328 -1.00 61.81 48.01
N LEU A 329 -0.02 61.53 47.14
CA LEU A 329 1.08 62.44 46.86
C LEU A 329 0.59 63.77 46.23
N GLN A 330 -0.40 63.71 45.34
CA GLN A 330 -1.02 64.88 44.74
C GLN A 330 -1.74 65.75 45.78
N SER A 331 -2.43 65.14 46.75
CA SER A 331 -3.10 65.86 47.83
C SER A 331 -2.09 66.59 48.72
N GLU A 332 -1.04 65.89 49.16
CA GLU A 332 0.03 66.49 49.99
C GLU A 332 0.73 67.64 49.24
N TYR A 333 0.93 67.51 47.92
CA TYR A 333 1.47 68.59 47.10
C TYR A 333 0.60 69.86 47.10
N GLN A 334 -0.73 69.71 47.01
CA GLN A 334 -1.64 70.86 47.03
C GLN A 334 -1.63 71.58 48.38
N GLU A 335 -1.47 70.84 49.48
CA GLU A 335 -1.33 71.41 50.83
C GLU A 335 -0.03 72.20 50.99
N ASP A 336 1.10 71.64 50.50
CA ASP A 336 2.42 72.26 50.58
C ASP A 336 2.65 73.37 49.51
N LEU A 337 1.73 73.52 48.54
CA LEU A 337 1.87 74.43 47.41
C LEU A 337 2.18 75.90 47.80
N PRO A 338 1.54 76.50 48.82
CA PRO A 338 1.87 77.87 49.24
C PRO A 338 3.31 77.99 49.75
N GLU A 339 3.80 76.97 50.45
CA GLU A 339 5.15 76.93 51.00
C GLU A 339 6.18 76.72 49.88
N ILE A 340 5.91 75.81 48.95
CA ILE A 340 6.66 75.57 47.72
C ILE A 340 6.84 76.88 46.95
N GLN A 341 5.76 77.64 46.72
CA GLN A 341 5.81 78.90 45.98
C GLN A 341 6.61 80.01 46.69
N GLN A 342 6.68 79.97 48.03
CA GLN A 342 7.41 80.96 48.82
C GLN A 342 8.90 80.61 48.94
N LEU A 343 9.23 79.38 49.32
CA LEU A 343 10.59 78.93 49.58
C LEU A 343 11.33 78.58 48.28
N LEU A 344 10.67 77.94 47.30
CA LEU A 344 11.33 77.51 46.07
C LEU A 344 11.29 78.56 44.95
N LYS A 345 10.79 79.76 45.25
CA LYS A 345 10.69 80.87 44.31
C LYS A 345 11.93 81.11 43.43
N PRO A 346 13.19 81.14 43.94
CA PRO A 346 14.35 81.36 43.08
C PRO A 346 14.64 80.22 42.09
N PHE A 347 14.02 79.04 42.28
CA PHE A 347 14.14 77.89 41.38
C PHE A 347 12.99 77.81 40.38
N LEU A 348 11.77 78.17 40.82
CA LEU A 348 10.54 78.09 40.03
C LEU A 348 10.30 79.32 39.12
N ASP A 349 10.91 80.47 39.44
CA ASP A 349 10.68 81.73 38.73
C ASP A 349 11.23 81.68 37.29
N THR A 350 10.37 82.00 36.33
CA THR A 350 10.65 82.03 34.89
C THR A 350 11.13 83.39 34.40
N GLY A 351 11.21 84.42 35.27
CA GLY A 351 11.35 85.82 34.87
C GLY A 351 12.62 86.22 34.10
N ASP A 352 12.66 87.50 33.69
CA ASP A 352 13.70 88.18 32.88
C ASP A 352 15.06 88.36 33.61
N SER A 353 15.39 87.46 34.52
CA SER A 353 16.51 87.59 35.45
C SER A 353 17.53 86.47 35.25
N THR A 354 18.81 86.81 35.39
CA THR A 354 19.91 85.85 35.25
C THR A 354 19.86 84.79 36.32
N GLN A 355 20.27 83.58 35.95
CA GLN A 355 20.61 82.52 36.90
C GLN A 355 22.08 82.18 36.79
N PRO A 356 22.67 81.59 37.84
CA PRO A 356 24.07 81.23 37.77
C PRO A 356 24.26 80.05 36.80
N GLY A 357 25.38 80.03 36.08
CA GLY A 357 25.61 79.04 35.02
C GLY A 357 25.86 77.62 35.54
N ALA A 358 25.53 76.62 34.73
CA ALA A 358 25.60 75.20 35.10
C ALA A 358 27.03 74.63 35.30
N VAL A 359 28.09 75.44 35.14
CA VAL A 359 29.48 74.96 35.20
C VAL A 359 29.98 75.05 36.65
N ASN A 360 30.04 73.90 37.30
CA ASN A 360 30.62 73.64 38.63
C ASN A 360 30.21 74.63 39.73
N TRP A 361 29.08 74.32 40.36
CA TRP A 361 28.49 75.00 41.52
C TRP A 361 29.28 74.84 42.83
N ASP A 362 30.61 74.77 42.74
CA ASP A 362 31.49 74.55 43.87
C ASP A 362 31.88 75.90 44.51
N PRO A 363 31.86 76.03 45.84
CA PRO A 363 32.29 77.26 46.51
C PRO A 363 33.77 77.54 46.23
N GLY A 364 34.07 78.42 45.27
CA GLY A 364 35.44 78.78 44.89
C GLY A 364 35.70 78.87 43.38
N VAL A 365 34.76 78.41 42.54
CA VAL A 365 34.84 78.56 41.08
C VAL A 365 34.11 79.84 40.65
N GLN A 366 34.69 80.63 39.75
CA GLN A 366 34.02 81.85 39.23
C GLN A 366 32.76 81.47 38.45
N MET A 367 31.60 81.89 38.96
CA MET A 367 30.34 81.75 38.25
C MET A 367 30.17 82.86 37.22
N PHE A 368 29.64 82.49 36.06
CA PHE A 368 29.14 83.43 35.08
C PHE A 368 27.61 83.46 35.15
N ALA A 369 27.02 84.66 35.11
CA ALA A 369 25.58 84.81 34.96
C ALA A 369 25.17 84.29 33.57
N THR A 370 24.12 83.48 33.51
CA THR A 370 23.53 83.03 32.24
C THR A 370 22.17 83.68 32.04
N ASP A 371 21.91 84.17 30.84
CA ASP A 371 20.64 84.78 30.42
C ASP A 371 19.60 83.69 30.10
N SER A 372 19.42 82.75 31.02
CA SER A 372 18.47 81.65 30.89
C SER A 372 17.19 81.97 31.66
N TYR A 373 16.19 82.48 30.93
CA TYR A 373 14.85 82.85 31.41
C TYR A 373 13.93 81.63 31.62
N ARG A 374 14.44 80.55 32.23
CA ARG A 374 13.71 79.28 32.45
C ARG A 374 13.88 78.79 33.89
N PRO A 375 12.94 78.01 34.44
CA PRO A 375 13.11 77.42 35.76
C PRO A 375 14.38 76.58 35.84
N ILE A 376 14.89 76.41 37.05
CA ILE A 376 16.07 75.55 37.30
C ILE A 376 15.70 74.10 36.94
N SER A 377 16.65 73.38 36.33
CA SER A 377 16.48 71.95 36.06
C SER A 377 16.62 71.16 37.36
N TYR A 378 15.63 70.30 37.62
CA TYR A 378 15.66 69.38 38.74
C TYR A 378 16.84 68.40 38.60
N GLY A 379 17.09 67.90 37.39
CA GLY A 379 18.30 67.13 37.07
C GLY A 379 19.60 67.89 37.33
N SER A 380 19.64 69.21 37.10
CA SER A 380 20.80 70.05 37.44
C SER A 380 21.02 70.20 38.96
N LEU A 381 19.94 70.33 39.75
CA LEU A 381 20.02 70.36 41.22
C LEU A 381 20.49 69.03 41.79
N SER A 382 20.00 67.92 41.22
CA SER A 382 20.41 66.56 41.60
C SER A 382 21.87 66.28 41.22
N SER A 383 22.27 66.55 39.98
CA SER A 383 23.63 66.28 39.48
C SER A 383 24.72 67.13 40.13
N CYS A 384 24.39 68.30 40.70
CA CYS A 384 25.33 69.09 41.49
C CYS A 384 25.32 68.74 42.99
N SER A 385 24.62 67.68 43.38
CA SER A 385 24.46 67.26 44.79
C SER A 385 23.84 68.35 45.67
N ALA A 386 23.01 69.24 45.13
CA ALA A 386 22.28 70.23 45.95
C ALA A 386 21.08 69.61 46.70
N LEU A 387 20.73 68.37 46.37
CA LEU A 387 19.61 67.63 46.96
C LEU A 387 20.06 66.49 47.90
N ASP A 388 21.36 66.25 48.05
CA ASP A 388 21.89 65.17 48.90
C ASP A 388 21.67 65.43 50.39
N ASP A 389 21.69 64.40 51.24
CA ASP A 389 21.51 64.55 52.69
C ASP A 389 22.81 64.90 53.43
N ASN A 390 23.38 66.08 53.17
CA ASN A 390 24.57 66.58 53.86
C ASN A 390 24.61 68.12 53.91
N ASP A 391 25.48 68.69 54.76
CA ASP A 391 25.60 70.14 54.92
C ASP A 391 26.18 70.85 53.68
N ASP A 392 26.95 70.12 52.86
CA ASP A 392 27.51 70.64 51.60
C ASP A 392 26.44 70.82 50.52
N SER A 393 25.41 69.96 50.49
CA SER A 393 24.27 70.11 49.59
C SER A 393 23.46 71.35 49.94
N LEU A 394 23.26 71.63 51.23
CA LEU A 394 22.59 72.84 51.71
C LEU A 394 23.39 74.09 51.35
N ARG A 395 24.74 74.03 51.47
CA ARG A 395 25.63 75.10 50.98
C ARG A 395 25.43 75.36 49.49
N ARG A 396 25.38 74.31 48.67
CA ARG A 396 25.17 74.42 47.23
C ARG A 396 23.77 74.92 46.88
N LEU A 397 22.74 74.42 47.54
CA LEU A 397 21.36 74.87 47.37
C LEU A 397 21.21 76.35 47.73
N HIS A 398 21.81 76.78 48.85
CA HIS A 398 21.85 78.18 49.27
C HIS A 398 22.61 79.05 48.28
N TYR A 399 23.74 78.55 47.77
CA TYR A 399 24.52 79.24 46.74
C TYR A 399 23.71 79.43 45.46
N ILE A 400 23.12 78.37 44.90
CA ILE A 400 22.30 78.39 43.68
C ILE A 400 21.09 79.33 43.82
N GLY A 401 20.32 79.18 44.90
CA GLY A 401 19.09 79.91 45.11
C GLY A 401 19.30 81.33 45.64
N GLY A 402 20.37 81.58 46.39
CA GLY A 402 20.56 82.77 47.22
C GLY A 402 21.65 83.73 46.75
N CYS A 403 22.56 83.32 45.85
CA CYS A 403 23.67 84.17 45.41
C CYS A 403 23.22 85.39 44.58
N PHE A 404 24.12 86.37 44.51
CA PHE A 404 23.91 87.62 43.76
C PHE A 404 23.85 87.41 42.24
N TYR A 405 24.44 86.32 41.72
CA TYR A 405 24.31 85.95 40.30
C TYR A 405 22.92 85.43 39.92
N ASN A 406 22.14 84.95 40.90
CA ASN A 406 20.76 84.58 40.71
C ASN A 406 19.88 85.82 40.99
N ARG A 407 19.49 86.53 39.94
CA ARG A 407 18.70 87.77 40.07
C ARG A 407 17.20 87.53 40.25
N ARG A 408 16.75 86.26 40.30
CA ARG A 408 15.34 85.91 40.49
C ARG A 408 14.82 86.34 41.84
N LYS A 409 13.49 86.47 41.95
CA LYS A 409 12.83 86.79 43.20
C LYS A 409 13.11 85.68 44.22
N LYS A 410 13.75 86.03 45.33
CA LYS A 410 14.10 85.07 46.38
C LYS A 410 12.90 84.58 47.19
N GLY A 411 11.81 85.37 47.25
CA GLY A 411 10.65 85.02 48.08
C GLY A 411 11.07 84.91 49.54
N ALA A 412 10.81 83.76 50.16
CA ALA A 412 11.23 83.44 51.53
C ALA A 412 12.61 82.74 51.58
N PHE A 413 13.22 82.45 50.44
CA PHE A 413 14.53 81.80 50.35
C PHE A 413 15.64 82.73 50.86
N PRO A 414 16.58 82.24 51.70
CA PRO A 414 17.61 83.07 52.31
C PRO A 414 18.62 83.60 51.27
N THR A 415 19.06 84.84 51.44
CA THR A 415 20.14 85.44 50.65
C THR A 415 21.49 84.81 51.02
N TYR A 416 22.34 84.57 50.04
CA TYR A 416 23.68 84.03 50.27
C TYR A 416 24.66 85.14 50.68
N SER A 417 25.48 84.88 51.70
CA SER A 417 26.54 85.77 52.17
C SER A 417 27.87 85.00 52.22
N ASP A 418 28.94 85.57 51.66
CA ASP A 418 30.25 84.93 51.49
C ASP A 418 31.01 84.65 52.81
N HIS A 419 30.45 84.97 53.97
CA HIS A 419 31.08 84.78 55.28
C HIS A 419 30.56 83.52 56.00
N GLY A 420 31.45 82.55 56.21
CA GLY A 420 31.15 81.13 56.33
C GLY A 420 30.67 80.57 57.68
N THR A 421 29.48 80.95 58.14
CA THR A 421 28.69 80.14 59.11
C THR A 421 27.19 80.34 58.89
N PHE A 422 26.44 79.25 58.73
CA PHE A 422 24.97 79.28 58.58
C PHE A 422 24.30 79.62 59.91
N ASP A 423 23.47 80.66 59.92
CA ASP A 423 22.50 80.85 61.00
C ASP A 423 21.54 79.63 61.04
N PRO A 424 21.24 79.05 62.23
CA PRO A 424 20.26 77.98 62.37
C PRO A 424 18.91 78.26 61.66
N SER A 425 18.46 79.52 61.65
CA SER A 425 17.24 79.94 60.96
C SER A 425 17.33 79.82 59.43
N VAL A 426 18.52 80.05 58.87
CA VAL A 426 18.80 79.88 57.44
C VAL A 426 18.89 78.39 57.11
N LYS A 427 19.58 77.60 57.94
CA LYS A 427 19.72 76.14 57.76
C LYS A 427 18.36 75.45 57.69
N SER A 428 17.46 75.73 58.63
CA SER A 428 16.12 75.13 58.67
C SER A 428 15.29 75.43 57.41
N LYS A 429 15.39 76.65 56.85
CA LYS A 429 14.70 76.99 55.59
C LYS A 429 15.28 76.28 54.38
N LEU A 430 16.59 76.04 54.36
CA LEU A 430 17.26 75.31 53.28
C LEU A 430 16.94 73.82 53.35
N GLU A 431 16.92 73.23 54.55
CA GLU A 431 16.48 71.85 54.77
C GLU A 431 15.04 71.65 54.29
N ARG A 432 14.14 72.56 54.67
CA ARG A 432 12.76 72.51 54.22
C ARG A 432 12.61 72.68 52.70
N ALA A 433 13.38 73.59 52.10
CA ALA A 433 13.41 73.73 50.64
C ALA A 433 13.92 72.45 49.94
N ARG A 434 14.95 71.80 50.50
CA ARG A 434 15.49 70.52 50.00
C ARG A 434 14.46 69.39 50.11
N GLU A 435 13.77 69.28 51.25
CA GLU A 435 12.69 68.31 51.47
C GLU A 435 11.58 68.46 50.43
N LEU A 436 11.12 69.69 50.19
CA LEU A 436 10.07 69.98 49.20
C LEU A 436 10.52 69.63 47.77
N LEU A 437 11.78 69.93 47.43
CA LEU A 437 12.37 69.56 46.13
C LEU A 437 12.52 68.04 45.98
N LEU A 438 12.95 67.32 47.02
CA LEU A 438 13.06 65.86 46.99
C LEU A 438 11.70 65.17 46.90
N LYS A 439 10.72 65.67 47.65
CA LYS A 439 9.38 65.07 47.75
C LYS A 439 8.52 65.33 46.51
N TYR A 440 8.61 66.54 45.94
CA TYR A 440 7.75 66.96 44.83
C TYR A 440 8.51 67.29 43.55
N GLY A 441 9.82 67.06 43.47
CA GLY A 441 10.64 67.41 42.32
C GLY A 441 10.11 66.87 40.99
N ASP A 442 9.78 65.58 40.95
CA ASP A 442 9.22 64.94 39.75
C ASP A 442 7.85 65.51 39.38
N LEU A 443 7.01 65.79 40.38
CA LEU A 443 5.70 66.42 40.18
C LEU A 443 5.85 67.86 39.66
N LEU A 444 6.81 68.62 40.19
CA LEU A 444 7.14 69.97 39.76
C LEU A 444 7.70 70.00 38.33
N VAL A 445 8.41 68.96 37.89
CA VAL A 445 8.83 68.77 36.50
C VAL A 445 7.61 68.47 35.61
N GLN A 446 6.72 67.55 36.04
CA GLN A 446 5.48 67.23 35.31
C GLN A 446 4.57 68.47 35.14
N GLU A 447 4.46 69.30 36.17
CA GLU A 447 3.71 70.56 36.16
C GLU A 447 4.46 71.73 35.49
N ARG A 448 5.65 71.49 34.92
CA ARG A 448 6.52 72.47 34.24
C ARG A 448 6.94 73.65 35.11
N LYS A 449 6.97 73.46 36.43
CA LYS A 449 7.46 74.41 37.43
C LYS A 449 8.97 74.30 37.63
N LEU A 450 9.53 73.10 37.39
CA LEU A 450 10.95 72.85 37.19
C LEU A 450 11.18 72.34 35.78
N ARG A 451 12.43 72.43 35.31
CA ARG A 451 12.85 71.79 34.06
C ARG A 451 13.33 70.37 34.38
N GLU A 452 13.15 69.45 33.43
CA GLU A 452 13.78 68.13 33.46
C GLU A 452 15.30 68.22 33.62
#